data_AF-A0AA42NWK5-F1
#
_entry.id   AF-A0AA42NWK5-F1
#
_cell.length_a   1.000
_cell.length_b   1.000
_cell.length_c   1.000
_cell.angle_alpha   90.00
_cell.angle_beta   90.00
_cell.angle_gamma   90.00
#
_symmetry.space_group_name_H-M   'P 1'
#
loop_
_entity.id
_entity.type
_entity.pdbx_description
1 polymer ?
#
loop_
_entity_poly.entity_id
_entity_poly.type
_entity_poly.pdbx_seq_one_letter_code
_entity_poly.pdbx_strand_id
1 'polypeptide(L)'
;MARSKCGSCGSSTFELVEQDRIRNSNFKLTFVQCSSCGVPIGVMDYYNIGDRLNDLEKRLKNIESTIGNVDHNVVAVAELVKKKK
;
A
#
# COMPACT_ATOMS: atom_id res chain seq x y z
N MET A 1 -18.07 13.67 -24.33
CA MET A 1 -17.73 12.96 -23.08
C MET A 1 -18.28 13.76 -21.91
N ALA A 2 -18.98 13.12 -20.96
CA ALA A 2 -19.44 13.83 -19.77
C ALA A 2 -18.23 14.24 -18.92
N ARG A 3 -18.24 15.47 -18.39
CA ARG A 3 -17.25 15.93 -17.41
C ARG A 3 -17.88 15.87 -16.02
N SER A 4 -17.14 15.31 -15.06
CA SER A 4 -17.55 15.31 -13.66
C SER A 4 -17.77 16.74 -13.16
N LYS A 5 -18.87 16.95 -12.43
CA LYS A 5 -19.20 18.21 -11.77
C LYS A 5 -19.49 17.96 -10.31
N CYS A 6 -19.10 18.91 -9.49
CA CYS A 6 -19.42 18.97 -8.08
C CYS A 6 -20.95 19.07 -7.91
N GLY A 7 -21.56 18.12 -7.19
CA GLY A 7 -23.00 18.12 -6.93
C GLY A 7 -23.49 19.28 -6.05
N SER A 8 -22.57 19.99 -5.38
CA SER A 8 -22.90 21.13 -4.51
C SER A 8 -22.83 22.48 -5.22
N CYS A 9 -21.77 22.76 -5.98
CA CYS A 9 -21.56 24.08 -6.62
C CYS A 9 -21.43 24.05 -8.15
N GLY A 10 -21.48 22.87 -8.78
CA GLY A 10 -21.39 22.72 -10.24
C GLY A 10 -19.99 22.90 -10.85
N SER A 11 -18.97 23.25 -10.04
CA SER A 11 -17.57 23.33 -10.48
C SER A 11 -17.05 21.98 -10.97
N SER A 12 -16.01 22.01 -11.81
CA SER A 12 -15.37 20.82 -12.39
C SER A 12 -13.90 20.67 -11.97
N THR A 13 -13.46 21.45 -10.98
CA THR A 13 -12.11 21.39 -10.42
C THR A 13 -12.12 20.66 -9.08
N PHE A 14 -11.18 19.75 -8.91
CA PHE A 14 -11.06 18.91 -7.72
C PHE A 14 -9.60 18.85 -7.26
N GLU A 15 -9.41 18.64 -5.97
CA GLU A 15 -8.12 18.56 -5.30
C GLU A 15 -8.08 17.39 -4.33
N LEU A 16 -6.86 16.95 -4.00
CA LEU A 16 -6.60 15.99 -2.96
C LEU A 16 -6.23 16.73 -1.68
N VAL A 17 -6.96 16.46 -0.61
CA VAL A 17 -6.69 17.06 0.71
C VAL A 17 -6.54 15.97 1.75
N GLU A 18 -5.39 15.98 2.43
CA GLU A 18 -5.13 15.11 3.56
C GLU A 18 -6.00 15.51 4.74
N GLN A 19 -6.68 14.53 5.33
CA GLN A 19 -7.50 14.70 6.51
C GLN A 19 -6.86 13.91 7.65
N ASP A 20 -6.26 14.65 8.59
CA ASP A 20 -5.56 14.10 9.75
C ASP A 20 -6.40 14.09 11.03
N ARG A 21 -7.61 14.68 11.00
CA ARG A 21 -8.50 14.85 12.17
C ARG A 21 -9.91 14.31 11.94
N ILE A 22 -10.01 13.07 11.47
CA ILE A 22 -11.31 12.41 11.32
C ILE A 22 -11.68 11.75 12.65
N ARG A 23 -12.81 12.17 13.24
CA ARG A 23 -13.31 11.66 14.51
C ARG A 23 -13.52 10.13 14.42
N ASN A 24 -13.00 9.41 15.41
CA ASN A 24 -13.02 7.95 15.50
C ASN A 24 -12.29 7.21 14.36
N SER A 25 -11.40 7.88 13.62
CA SER A 25 -10.49 7.22 12.68
C SER A 25 -9.11 7.07 13.32
N ASN A 26 -8.55 5.86 13.22
CA ASN A 26 -7.15 5.61 13.57
C ASN A 26 -6.20 5.90 12.40
N PHE A 27 -6.72 6.23 11.23
CA PHE A 27 -5.95 6.42 10.01
C PHE A 27 -6.20 7.81 9.42
N LYS A 28 -5.14 8.38 8.84
CA LYS A 28 -5.26 9.51 7.91
C LYS A 28 -5.99 9.03 6.66
N LEU A 29 -6.83 9.89 6.10
CA LEU A 29 -7.51 9.65 4.83
C LEU A 29 -7.24 10.83 3.91
N THR A 30 -7.32 10.60 2.60
CA THR A 30 -7.22 11.65 1.60
C THR A 30 -8.58 11.84 0.97
N PHE A 31 -9.10 13.07 0.99
CA PHE A 31 -10.36 13.38 0.34
C PHE A 31 -10.08 13.89 -1.07
N VAL A 32 -10.86 13.40 -2.04
CA VAL A 32 -11.05 14.11 -3.30
C VAL A 32 -12.17 15.10 -3.05
N GLN A 33 -11.87 16.38 -3.05
CA GLN A 33 -12.86 17.42 -2.78
C GLN A 33 -12.91 18.47 -3.90
N CYS A 34 -14.02 19.18 -4.00
CA CYS A 34 -14.14 20.28 -4.94
C CYS A 34 -13.28 21.46 -4.49
N SER A 35 -12.33 21.89 -5.32
CA SER A 35 -11.46 23.04 -5.00
C SER A 35 -12.21 24.37 -4.86
N SER A 36 -13.45 24.45 -5.32
CA SER A 36 -14.26 25.68 -5.26
C SER A 36 -15.10 25.80 -3.98
N CYS A 37 -15.65 24.70 -3.47
CA CYS A 37 -16.55 24.72 -2.32
C CYS A 37 -16.16 23.78 -1.17
N GLY A 38 -15.08 23.01 -1.33
CA GLY A 38 -14.59 22.07 -0.31
C GLY A 38 -15.44 20.83 -0.10
N VAL A 39 -16.52 20.61 -0.88
CA VAL A 39 -17.35 19.42 -0.70
C VAL A 39 -16.54 18.16 -1.05
N PRO A 40 -16.45 17.16 -0.16
CA PRO A 40 -15.85 15.88 -0.49
C PRO A 40 -16.72 15.12 -1.49
N ILE A 41 -16.11 14.60 -2.54
CA ILE A 41 -16.77 13.75 -3.55
C ILE A 41 -16.22 12.32 -3.57
N GLY A 42 -15.14 12.07 -2.84
CA GLY A 42 -14.53 10.75 -2.71
C GLY A 42 -13.57 10.71 -1.53
N VAL A 43 -13.33 9.51 -1.01
CA VAL A 43 -12.40 9.23 0.07
C VAL A 43 -11.44 8.15 -0.41
N MET A 44 -10.15 8.37 -0.19
CA MET A 44 -9.07 7.48 -0.55
C MET A 44 -8.19 7.20 0.67
N ASP A 45 -7.51 6.05 0.64
CA ASP A 45 -6.48 5.76 1.62
C ASP A 45 -5.35 6.79 1.52
N TYR A 46 -4.79 7.18 2.66
CA TYR A 46 -3.69 8.13 2.71
C TYR A 46 -2.41 7.58 2.06
N TYR A 47 -2.09 6.31 2.33
CA TYR A 47 -1.07 5.58 1.60
C TYR A 47 -1.76 4.74 0.54
N ASN A 48 -1.14 4.60 -0.65
CA ASN A 48 -1.58 3.60 -1.61
C ASN A 48 -1.34 2.21 -0.98
N ILE A 49 -2.36 1.68 -0.32
CA ILE A 49 -2.27 0.42 0.43
C ILE A 49 -1.90 -0.71 -0.53
N GLY A 50 -2.46 -0.72 -1.75
CA GLY A 50 -2.12 -1.69 -2.78
C GLY A 50 -0.62 -1.70 -3.12
N ASP A 51 -0.01 -0.53 -3.29
CA ASP A 51 1.42 -0.42 -3.56
C ASP A 51 2.28 -0.93 -2.39
N ARG A 52 1.90 -0.58 -1.15
CA ARG A 52 2.57 -1.09 0.06
C ARG A 52 2.43 -2.60 0.22
N LEU A 53 1.28 -3.17 -0.12
CA LEU A 53 1.07 -4.63 -0.09
C LEU A 53 1.94 -5.33 -1.14
N ASN A 54 2.05 -4.76 -2.34
CA ASN A 54 2.92 -5.30 -3.38
C ASN A 54 4.40 -5.26 -2.97
N ASP A 55 4.85 -4.20 -2.30
CA ASP A 55 6.22 -4.13 -1.75
C ASP A 55 6.46 -5.19 -0.67
N LEU A 56 5.50 -5.35 0.25
CA LEU A 56 5.58 -6.40 1.28
C LEU A 56 5.64 -7.79 0.66
N GLU A 57 4.83 -8.08 -0.36
CA GLU A 57 4.85 -9.37 -1.07
C GLU A 57 6.21 -9.65 -1.71
N LYS A 58 6.83 -8.64 -2.36
CA LYS A 58 8.17 -8.78 -2.94
C LYS A 58 9.21 -9.10 -1.87
N ARG A 59 9.15 -8.40 -0.73
CA ARG A 59 10.08 -8.62 0.38
C ARG A 59 9.90 -10.01 0.99
N LEU A 60 8.67 -10.50 1.12
CA LEU A 60 8.38 -11.86 1.59
C LEU A 60 8.95 -12.91 0.64
N LYS A 61 8.74 -12.78 -0.68
CA LYS A 61 9.31 -13.71 -1.69
C LYS A 61 10.84 -13.78 -1.61
N ASN A 62 11.50 -12.64 -1.39
CA ASN A 62 12.96 -12.61 -1.24
C ASN A 62 13.42 -13.35 0.03
N ILE A 63 12.69 -13.20 1.14
CA ILE A 63 12.96 -13.91 2.39
C ILE A 63 12.76 -15.42 2.17
N GLU A 64 11.66 -15.84 1.56
CA GLU A 64 11.37 -17.25 1.28
C GLU A 64 12.47 -17.88 0.42
N SER A 65 12.91 -17.21 -0.66
CA SER A 65 14.00 -17.69 -1.50
C SER A 65 15.33 -17.81 -0.74
N THR A 66 15.64 -16.82 0.11
CA THR A 66 16.86 -16.83 0.93
C THR A 66 16.84 -17.99 1.93
N ILE A 67 15.69 -18.24 2.59
CA ILE A 67 15.53 -19.34 3.52
C ILE A 67 15.68 -20.69 2.81
N GLY A 68 15.08 -20.85 1.61
CA GLY A 68 15.26 -22.07 0.80
C GLY A 68 16.72 -22.35 0.48
N ASN A 69 17.51 -21.32 0.13
CA ASN A 69 18.94 -21.48 -0.10
C ASN A 69 19.70 -21.88 1.17
N VAL A 70 19.36 -21.31 2.32
CA VAL A 70 19.97 -21.67 3.61
C VAL A 70 19.66 -23.12 3.96
N ASP A 71 18.41 -23.58 3.81
CA ASP A 71 18.02 -24.97 4.07
C ASP A 71 18.81 -25.96 3.21
N HIS A 72 18.88 -25.71 1.89
CA HIS A 72 19.68 -26.51 0.98
C HIS A 72 21.17 -26.58 1.38
N ASN A 73 21.76 -25.45 1.74
CA ASN A 73 23.16 -25.38 2.16
C ASN A 73 23.41 -26.13 3.47
N VAL A 74 22.49 -26.02 4.45
CA VAL A 74 22.59 -26.72 5.74
C VAL A 74 22.54 -28.25 5.53
N VAL A 75 21.63 -28.73 4.68
CA VAL A 75 21.53 -30.16 4.35
C VAL A 75 22.82 -30.65 3.68
N ALA A 76 23.34 -29.91 2.69
CA ALA A 76 24.57 -30.26 2.00
C ALA A 76 25.78 -30.34 2.95
N VAL A 77 25.91 -29.36 3.87
CA VAL A 77 26.97 -29.35 4.89
C VAL A 77 26.82 -30.55 5.83
N ALA A 78 25.61 -30.88 6.26
CA ALA A 78 25.37 -32.02 7.15
C ALA A 78 25.79 -33.35 6.49
N GLU A 79 25.55 -33.53 5.19
CA GLU A 79 26.00 -34.70 4.44
C GLU A 79 27.52 -34.79 4.33
N LEU A 80 28.20 -33.67 4.06
CA LEU A 80 29.66 -33.61 4.00
C LEU A 80 30.30 -33.93 5.35
N VAL A 81 29.71 -33.48 6.46
CA VAL A 81 30.17 -33.82 7.81
C VAL A 81 30.00 -35.31 8.10
N LYS A 82 28.88 -35.92 7.71
CA LYS A 82 28.66 -37.38 7.85
C LYS A 82 29.70 -38.19 7.07
N LYS A 83 30.10 -37.76 5.87
CA LYS A 83 31.10 -38.46 5.02
C LYS A 83 32.53 -38.39 5.57
N LYS A 84 32.85 -37.44 6.45
CA LYS A 84 34.18 -37.29 7.07
C LYS A 84 34.35 -38.08 8.37
N LYS A 85 33.26 -38.64 8.91
CA LYS A 85 33.22 -39.37 10.18
C LYS A 85 33.15 -40.86 9.91
#